data_AF-A0A4R4D0Z1-F1
#
_entry.id   AF-A0A4R4D0Z1-F1
#
_cell.length_a   1.000
_cell.length_b   1.000
_cell.length_c   1.000
_cell.angle_alpha   90.00
_cell.angle_beta   90.00
_cell.angle_gamma   90.00
#
_symmetry.space_group_name_H-M   'P 1'
#
loop_
_entity.id
_entity.type
_entity.pdbx_description
1 polymer ?
#
loop_
_entity_poly.entity_id
_entity_poly.type
_entity_poly.pdbx_seq_one_letter_code
_entity_poly.pdbx_strand_id
1 'polypeptide(L)'
;MSTFLIFLAGILFLAGGLFIKPRAKQDKTWKTVIIWILYIIFFAVACMGISFVYINASVGHVKATSTAIFLFGGISLILAVVLARVLGFIGAKKKVNNSLQA
;
A
#
# COMPACT_ATOMS: atom_id res chain seq x y z
N MET A 1 10.42 -20.52 -7.92
CA MET A 1 10.51 -19.04 -7.75
C MET A 1 9.14 -18.36 -7.78
N SER A 2 8.33 -18.53 -8.84
CA SER A 2 7.01 -17.87 -8.93
C SER A 2 6.03 -18.21 -7.80
N THR A 3 5.92 -19.49 -7.41
CA THR A 3 5.08 -19.94 -6.28
C THR A 3 5.45 -19.29 -4.95
N PHE A 4 6.73 -19.10 -4.67
CA PHE A 4 7.20 -18.41 -3.47
C PHE A 4 6.79 -16.92 -3.46
N LEU A 5 6.93 -16.24 -4.61
CA LEU A 5 6.53 -14.83 -4.74
C LEU A 5 5.02 -14.63 -4.59
N ILE A 6 4.21 -15.56 -5.11
CA ILE A 6 2.75 -15.54 -4.94
C ILE A 6 2.38 -15.76 -3.47
N PHE A 7 3.02 -16.72 -2.81
CA PHE A 7 2.81 -16.96 -1.38
C PHE A 7 3.19 -15.75 -0.53
N LEU A 8 4.34 -15.15 -0.81
CA LEU A 8 4.81 -13.94 -0.14
C LEU A 8 3.86 -12.75 -0.37
N ALA A 9 3.35 -12.59 -1.59
CA ALA A 9 2.35 -11.57 -1.90
C ALA A 9 1.07 -11.78 -1.06
N GLY A 10 0.59 -13.02 -0.96
CA GLY A 10 -0.56 -13.36 -0.11
C GLY A 10 -0.35 -13.00 1.37
N ILE A 11 0.83 -13.30 1.92
CA ILE A 11 1.18 -12.93 3.31
C ILE A 11 1.21 -11.41 3.48
N LEU A 12 1.85 -10.67 2.57
CA LEU A 12 1.92 -9.21 2.62
C LEU A 12 0.53 -8.56 2.50
N PHE A 13 -0.35 -9.15 1.70
CA PHE A 13 -1.74 -8.72 1.59
C PHE A 13 -2.50 -8.91 2.92
N LEU A 14 -2.38 -10.09 3.54
CA LEU A 14 -3.01 -10.36 4.83
C LEU A 14 -2.47 -9.46 5.94
N ALA A 15 -1.15 -9.27 5.97
CA ALA A 15 -0.49 -8.39 6.94
C ALA A 15 -1.01 -6.94 6.81
N GLY A 16 -1.06 -6.39 5.59
CA GLY A 16 -1.60 -5.05 5.36
C GLY A 16 -3.08 -4.92 5.72
N GLY A 17 -3.90 -5.92 5.37
CA GLY A 17 -5.30 -5.97 5.76
C GLY A 17 -5.51 -6.00 7.28
N LEU A 18 -4.72 -6.79 8.01
CA LEU A 18 -4.75 -6.83 9.48
C LEU A 18 -4.31 -5.50 10.11
N PHE A 19 -3.36 -4.79 9.50
CA PHE A 19 -2.91 -3.48 9.95
C PHE A 19 -3.95 -2.37 9.76
N ILE A 20 -4.74 -2.46 8.68
CA ILE A 20 -5.79 -1.49 8.34
C ILE A 20 -7.04 -1.71 9.21
N LYS A 21 -7.42 -2.97 9.48
CA LYS A 21 -8.63 -3.37 10.21
C LYS A 21 -8.88 -2.60 11.52
N PRO A 22 -7.93 -2.49 12.47
CA PRO A 22 -8.18 -1.77 13.74
C PRO A 22 -8.25 -0.26 13.57
N ARG A 23 -7.65 0.32 12.51
CA ARG A 23 -7.59 1.78 12.29
C ARG A 23 -8.76 2.31 11.46
N ALA A 24 -9.39 1.47 10.65
CA ALA A 24 -10.54 1.87 9.85
C ALA A 24 -11.84 1.99 10.67
N LYS A 25 -11.94 1.30 11.82
CA LYS A 25 -13.13 1.30 12.70
C LYS A 25 -13.47 2.63 13.40
N GLN A 26 -12.72 3.71 13.16
CA GLN A 26 -13.00 5.02 13.75
C GLN A 26 -14.05 5.77 12.90
N ASP A 27 -15.31 5.60 13.30
CA ASP A 27 -16.49 6.47 13.13
C ASP A 27 -17.09 6.77 11.73
N LYS A 28 -16.46 6.41 10.60
CA LYS A 28 -17.07 6.62 9.26
C LYS A 28 -16.90 5.42 8.33
N THR A 29 -17.98 4.67 8.12
CA THR A 29 -18.08 3.53 7.17
C THR A 29 -17.56 3.89 5.77
N TRP A 30 -17.91 5.06 5.24
CA TRP A 30 -17.41 5.53 3.94
C TRP A 30 -15.89 5.70 3.88
N LYS A 31 -15.27 6.20 4.96
CA LYS A 31 -13.81 6.36 5.03
C LYS A 31 -13.12 5.00 5.05
N THR A 32 -13.71 4.02 5.72
CA THR A 32 -13.22 2.62 5.71
C THR A 32 -13.23 2.05 4.30
N VAL A 33 -14.33 2.21 3.56
CA VAL A 33 -14.44 1.71 2.17
C VAL A 33 -13.37 2.33 1.29
N ILE A 34 -13.18 3.66 1.36
CA ILE A 34 -12.14 4.35 0.57
C ILE A 34 -10.74 3.83 0.90
N ILE A 35 -10.42 3.61 2.18
CA ILE A 35 -9.11 3.08 2.60
C ILE A 35 -8.89 1.66 2.05
N TRP A 36 -9.91 0.80 2.10
CA TRP A 36 -9.83 -0.56 1.54
C TRP A 36 -9.66 -0.55 0.03
N ILE A 37 -10.41 0.27 -0.69
CA ILE A 37 -10.25 0.43 -2.14
C ILE A 37 -8.83 0.90 -2.46
N LEU A 38 -8.34 1.94 -1.76
CA LEU A 38 -7.00 2.47 -1.97
C LEU A 38 -5.93 1.41 -1.69
N TYR A 39 -6.12 0.59 -0.66
CA TYR A 39 -5.23 -0.52 -0.33
C TYR A 39 -5.20 -1.59 -1.42
N ILE A 40 -6.38 -2.00 -1.92
CA ILE A 40 -6.48 -2.99 -3.00
C ILE A 40 -5.81 -2.46 -4.27
N ILE A 41 -6.07 -1.21 -4.65
CA ILE A 41 -5.45 -0.57 -5.82
C ILE A 41 -3.93 -0.52 -5.65
N PHE A 42 -3.43 -0.06 -4.50
CA PHE A 42 -2.00 -0.07 -4.19
C PHE A 42 -1.38 -1.45 -4.36
N PHE A 43 -2.00 -2.47 -3.76
CA PHE A 43 -1.49 -3.82 -3.78
C PHE A 43 -1.50 -4.43 -5.19
N ALA A 44 -2.56 -4.18 -5.96
CA ALA A 44 -2.67 -4.62 -7.35
C ALA A 44 -1.58 -3.97 -8.22
N VAL A 45 -1.36 -2.66 -8.08
CA VAL A 45 -0.32 -1.92 -8.81
C VAL A 45 1.08 -2.44 -8.45
N ALA A 46 1.35 -2.68 -7.17
CA ALA A 46 2.64 -3.22 -6.73
C ALA A 46 2.89 -4.63 -7.30
N CYS A 47 1.89 -5.53 -7.25
CA CYS A 47 2.01 -6.87 -7.82
C CYS A 47 2.17 -6.85 -9.34
N MET A 48 1.41 -6.00 -10.04
CA MET A 48 1.57 -5.80 -11.48
C MET A 48 2.96 -5.29 -11.83
N GLY A 49 3.48 -4.30 -11.09
CA GLY A 49 4.82 -3.77 -11.28
C GLY A 49 5.91 -4.82 -11.09
N ILE A 50 5.87 -5.57 -9.98
CA ILE A 50 6.82 -6.66 -9.72
C ILE A 50 6.75 -7.72 -10.81
N SER A 51 5.54 -8.12 -11.22
CA SER A 51 5.36 -9.13 -12.27
C SER A 51 5.89 -8.66 -13.62
N PHE A 52 5.60 -7.41 -13.99
CA PHE A 52 6.05 -6.83 -15.25
C PHE A 52 7.58 -6.73 -15.28
N VAL A 53 8.20 -6.29 -14.18
CA VAL A 53 9.66 -6.25 -14.01
C VAL A 53 10.24 -7.65 -14.11
N TYR A 54 9.69 -8.63 -13.39
CA TYR A 54 10.18 -10.00 -13.39
C TYR A 54 10.16 -10.63 -14.79
N ILE A 55 9.03 -10.53 -15.48
CA ILE A 55 8.88 -11.08 -16.83
C ILE A 55 9.88 -10.40 -17.77
N ASN A 56 9.90 -9.07 -17.85
CA ASN A 56 10.76 -8.35 -18.78
C ASN A 56 12.25 -8.50 -18.47
N ALA A 57 12.63 -8.57 -17.20
CA ALA A 57 14.00 -8.84 -16.80
C ALA A 57 14.43 -10.27 -17.19
N SER A 58 13.52 -11.26 -17.07
CA SER A 58 13.82 -12.66 -17.40
C SER A 58 14.08 -12.89 -18.89
N VAL A 59 13.47 -12.09 -19.77
CA VAL A 59 13.69 -12.11 -21.23
C VAL A 59 14.72 -11.08 -21.72
N GLY A 60 15.37 -10.33 -20.82
CA GLY A 60 16.43 -9.38 -21.18
C GLY A 60 15.93 -8.04 -21.76
N HIS A 61 14.65 -7.71 -21.62
CA HIS A 61 14.06 -6.44 -22.07
C HIS A 61 14.39 -5.27 -21.11
N VAL A 62 15.68 -4.90 -21.04
CA VAL A 62 16.22 -3.92 -20.09
C VAL A 62 15.51 -2.55 -20.11
N LYS A 63 15.07 -2.07 -21.28
CA LYS A 63 14.33 -0.80 -21.39
C LYS A 63 12.94 -0.90 -20.75
N ALA A 64 12.19 -1.95 -21.08
CA ALA A 64 10.85 -2.18 -20.52
C ALA A 64 10.92 -2.38 -19.00
N THR A 65 11.93 -3.11 -18.52
CA THR A 65 12.20 -3.28 -17.09
C THR A 65 12.45 -1.95 -16.39
N SER A 66 13.33 -1.10 -16.92
CA SER A 66 13.62 0.22 -16.33
C SER A 66 12.39 1.12 -16.29
N THR A 67 11.63 1.19 -17.40
CA THR A 67 10.39 1.96 -17.46
C THR A 67 9.37 1.46 -16.44
N ALA A 68 9.23 0.15 -16.27
CA ALA A 68 8.30 -0.43 -15.30
C ALA A 68 8.70 -0.14 -13.86
N ILE A 69 10.00 -0.19 -13.52
CA ILE A 69 10.49 0.18 -12.19
C ILE A 69 10.13 1.63 -11.89
N PHE A 70 10.39 2.56 -12.81
CA PHE A 70 10.06 3.97 -12.60
C PHE A 70 8.55 4.21 -12.51
N LEU A 71 7.77 3.64 -13.41
CA LEU A 71 6.32 3.87 -13.47
C LEU A 71 5.60 3.22 -12.28
N PHE A 72 5.71 1.90 -12.13
CA PHE A 72 5.00 1.17 -11.08
C PHE A 72 5.60 1.41 -9.71
N GLY A 73 6.93 1.55 -9.61
CA GLY A 73 7.59 1.93 -8.37
C GLY A 73 7.19 3.34 -7.93
N GLY A 74 7.18 4.31 -8.86
CA GLY A 74 6.75 5.68 -8.59
C GLY A 74 5.29 5.76 -8.12
N ILE A 75 4.37 5.11 -8.84
CA ILE A 75 2.94 5.08 -8.46
C ILE A 75 2.76 4.38 -7.11
N SER A 76 3.44 3.24 -6.88
CA SER A 76 3.35 2.52 -5.61
C SER A 76 3.87 3.36 -4.45
N LEU A 77 4.96 4.12 -4.64
CA LEU A 77 5.49 5.02 -3.62
C LEU A 77 4.48 6.11 -3.25
N ILE A 78 3.87 6.75 -4.25
CA ILE A 78 2.85 7.79 -4.03
C ILE A 78 1.66 7.20 -3.26
N LEU A 79 1.12 6.07 -3.73
CA LEU A 79 -0.01 5.39 -3.08
C LEU A 79 0.32 4.95 -1.65
N ALA A 80 1.53 4.45 -1.39
CA ALA A 80 1.98 4.09 -0.05
C ALA A 80 1.99 5.30 0.90
N VAL A 81 2.51 6.45 0.44
CA VAL A 81 2.52 7.69 1.24
C VAL A 81 1.10 8.18 1.51
N VAL A 82 0.22 8.18 0.50
CA VAL A 82 -1.19 8.58 0.68
C VAL A 82 -1.89 7.67 1.67
N LEU A 83 -1.73 6.35 1.53
CA LEU A 83 -2.32 5.37 2.44
C LEU A 83 -1.80 5.55 3.87
N ALA A 84 -0.49 5.76 4.05
CA ALA A 84 0.12 6.01 5.35
C ALA A 84 -0.39 7.31 6.02
N ARG A 85 -0.57 8.38 5.23
CA ARG A 85 -1.17 9.65 5.69
C ARG A 85 -2.62 9.44 6.14
N VAL A 86 -3.45 8.79 5.32
CA VAL A 86 -4.88 8.57 5.61
C VAL A 86 -5.08 7.68 6.84
N LEU A 87 -4.19 6.71 7.04
CA LEU A 87 -4.16 5.84 8.23
C LEU A 87 -3.57 6.51 9.48
N GLY A 88 -3.05 7.74 9.36
CA GLY A 88 -2.53 8.53 10.48
C GLY A 88 -1.10 8.20 10.91
N PHE A 89 -0.33 7.45 10.11
CA PHE A 89 1.09 7.18 10.39
C PHE A 89 1.98 8.41 10.22
N ILE A 90 1.57 9.35 9.35
CA ILE A 90 2.31 10.57 9.05
C ILE A 90 1.38 11.77 9.25
N GLY A 91 1.73 12.65 10.19
CA GLY A 91 1.04 13.94 10.38
C GLY A 91 -0.18 13.95 11.31
N ALA A 92 -0.45 12.87 12.06
CA ALA A 92 -1.48 12.90 13.09
C ALA A 92 -1.04 13.82 14.25
N LYS A 93 -1.59 15.04 14.30
CA LYS A 93 -1.45 15.90 15.48
C LYS A 93 -2.09 15.18 16.67
N LYS A 94 -1.28 14.82 17.68
CA LYS A 94 -1.79 14.41 19.00
C LYS A 94 -2.76 15.49 19.46
N LYS A 95 -4.05 15.17 19.63
CA LYS A 95 -4.95 16.03 20.40
C LYS A 95 -4.40 16.02 21.83
N VAL A 96 -3.72 17.09 22.22
CA VAL A 96 -3.45 17.37 23.62
C VAL A 96 -4.81 17.66 24.23
N ASN A 97 -5.38 16.67 24.92
CA ASN A 97 -6.52 16.91 25.80
C ASN A 97 -6.01 17.79 26.93
N ASN A 98 -6.20 19.11 26.81
CA ASN A 98 -6.17 20.00 27.96
C ASN A 98 -7.43 19.73 28.78
N SER A 99 -7.42 18.61 29.50
CA SER A 99 -8.25 18.40 30.67
C SER A 99 -7.43 18.85 31.89
N LEU A 100 -7.26 20.16 32.03
CA LEU A 100 -6.99 20.81 33.31
C LEU A 100 -8.22 21.67 33.55
N GLN A 101 -9.24 21.06 34.17
CA GLN A 101 -9.61 21.34 35.55
C GLN A 101 -10.05 22.80 35.73
N ALA A 102 -11.36 22.92 35.93
CA ALA A 102 -12.10 24.11 36.31
C ALA A 102 -11.62 24.69 37.64
#